data_AF-A0AAD8IYH8-F1
#
_entry.id   AF-A0AAD8IYH8-F1
#
_cell.length_a   1.000
_cell.length_b   1.000
_cell.length_c   1.000
_cell.angle_alpha   90.00
_cell.angle_beta   90.00
_cell.angle_gamma   90.00
#
_symmetry.space_group_name_H-M   'P 1'
#
loop_
_entity.id
_entity.type
_entity.pdbx_description
1 polymer ?
#
loop_
_entity_poly.entity_id
_entity_poly.type
_entity_poly.pdbx_seq_one_letter_code
_entity_poly.pdbx_strand_id
1 'polypeptide(L)'
;MKKRNNALFRLRKDPHIRPLVEQDSKSLQRLLPEIPLWVKNPDYDRVDWLNKFLEHMWPYLDKAICKTAKNIAKPIIAEQIPKYKIESVEFEALTLGSLPPTFHGMKVYVTDEKELIMEPALKWAGNPNVTVAVKAYGLKATVQVVDLQVFASPRITLKPLVPSIPCFANIFVSLMEKPHVDFVLKLLGADLMSIPGAYIFVQVDTTEDSEKSANSEKSAEVSYEDDNDVNTD
;
A
#
# COMPACT_ATOMS: atom_id res chain seq x y z
N MET A 1 13.64 -52.16 4.77
CA MET A 1 12.44 -51.40 4.36
C MET A 1 12.27 -50.18 5.28
N LYS A 2 12.08 -49.00 4.67
CA LYS A 2 11.73 -47.64 5.17
C LYS A 2 11.18 -47.47 6.61
N LYS A 3 11.73 -46.45 7.31
CA LYS A 3 11.05 -45.25 7.88
C LYS A 3 12.09 -44.41 8.66
N ARG A 4 12.87 -43.51 8.04
CA ARG A 4 12.64 -42.06 7.81
C ARG A 4 12.05 -41.27 9.00
N ASN A 5 12.95 -40.61 9.73
CA ASN A 5 12.94 -39.21 10.22
C ASN A 5 11.65 -38.61 10.80
N ASN A 6 11.53 -38.62 12.14
CA ASN A 6 10.59 -37.78 12.91
C ASN A 6 11.37 -36.73 13.74
N ALA A 7 12.17 -35.88 13.09
CA ALA A 7 12.99 -34.86 13.75
C ALA A 7 12.65 -33.41 13.34
N LEU A 8 11.36 -33.10 13.11
CA LEU A 8 10.92 -31.73 12.76
C LEU A 8 9.75 -31.18 13.59
N PHE A 9 9.30 -31.86 14.64
CA PHE A 9 8.36 -31.29 15.61
C PHE A 9 9.09 -30.92 16.89
N ARG A 10 9.79 -29.78 16.91
CA ARG A 10 10.27 -29.17 18.15
C ARG A 10 9.76 -27.74 18.30
N LEU A 11 8.88 -27.60 19.30
CA LEU A 11 8.71 -26.44 20.18
C LEU A 11 8.07 -25.18 19.59
N ARG A 12 6.80 -25.26 19.21
CA ARG A 12 5.91 -24.11 19.48
C ARG A 12 5.55 -24.22 20.96
N LYS A 13 6.21 -23.44 21.84
CA LYS A 13 5.70 -23.27 23.20
C LYS A 13 4.29 -22.69 23.07
N ASP A 14 3.31 -23.35 23.67
CA ASP A 14 1.96 -22.79 23.71
C ASP A 14 2.02 -21.39 24.34
N PRO A 15 1.43 -20.38 23.70
CA PRO A 15 1.45 -19.04 24.25
C PRO A 15 0.74 -19.07 25.60
N HIS A 16 1.42 -18.57 26.64
CA HIS A 16 0.84 -18.50 27.97
C HIS A 16 -0.21 -17.38 27.98
N ILE A 17 -1.47 -17.72 27.71
CA ILE A 17 -2.59 -16.77 27.69
C ILE A 17 -2.83 -16.33 29.13
N ARG A 18 -2.58 -15.05 29.41
CA ARG A 18 -2.89 -14.39 30.69
C ARG A 18 -3.94 -13.30 30.45
N PRO A 19 -4.98 -13.21 31.29
CA PRO A 19 -5.95 -12.11 31.24
C PRO A 19 -5.27 -10.74 31.28
N LEU A 20 -5.83 -9.75 30.56
CA LEU A 20 -5.30 -8.38 30.54
C LEU A 20 -5.24 -7.74 31.94
N VAL A 21 -6.14 -8.13 32.84
CA VAL A 21 -6.18 -7.66 34.23
C VAL A 21 -4.98 -8.14 35.07
N GLU A 22 -4.29 -9.19 34.63
CA GLU A 22 -3.13 -9.77 35.31
C GLU A 22 -1.79 -9.30 34.71
N GLN A 23 -1.83 -8.46 33.68
CA GLN A 23 -0.63 -7.90 33.06
C GLN A 23 -0.09 -6.72 33.87
N ASP A 24 1.24 -6.64 33.98
CA ASP A 24 1.88 -5.48 34.59
C ASP A 24 1.75 -4.23 33.71
N SER A 25 1.86 -3.06 34.34
CA SER A 25 1.68 -1.77 33.66
C SER A 25 2.64 -1.56 32.47
N LYS A 26 3.88 -2.08 32.53
CA LYS A 26 4.83 -1.96 31.40
C LYS A 26 4.42 -2.85 30.23
N SER A 27 3.91 -4.04 30.50
CA SER A 27 3.38 -4.93 29.46
C SER A 27 2.11 -4.35 28.81
N LEU A 28 1.19 -3.78 29.60
CA LEU A 28 0.01 -3.08 29.07
C LEU A 28 0.40 -1.86 28.22
N GLN A 29 1.40 -1.07 28.64
CA GLN A 29 1.92 0.05 27.85
C GLN A 29 2.49 -0.39 26.50
N ARG A 30 3.11 -1.57 26.43
CA ARG A 30 3.60 -2.14 25.15
C ARG A 30 2.48 -2.62 24.24
N LEU A 31 1.31 -2.95 24.79
CA LEU A 31 0.13 -3.35 24.02
C LEU A 31 -0.68 -2.15 23.54
N LEU A 32 -0.53 -0.98 24.17
CA LEU A 32 -1.26 0.24 23.77
C LEU A 32 -1.12 0.53 22.27
N PRO A 33 0.07 0.51 21.63
CA PRO A 33 0.18 0.74 20.18
C PRO A 33 -0.67 -0.21 19.32
N GLU A 34 -0.82 -1.47 19.74
CA GLU A 34 -1.50 -2.53 18.99
C GLU A 34 -3.03 -2.47 19.07
N ILE A 35 -3.58 -1.70 19.99
CA ILE A 35 -5.03 -1.57 20.14
C ILE A 35 -5.61 -0.83 18.91
N PRO A 36 -6.74 -1.29 18.33
CA PRO A 36 -7.40 -0.62 17.21
C PRO A 36 -7.77 0.83 17.52
N LEU A 37 -7.72 1.70 16.51
CA LEU A 37 -7.96 3.14 16.69
C LEU A 37 -9.36 3.44 17.22
N TRP A 38 -10.40 2.72 16.79
CA TRP A 38 -11.77 2.88 17.30
C TRP A 38 -11.94 2.49 18.79
N VAL A 39 -11.02 1.71 19.36
CA VAL A 39 -11.01 1.43 20.82
C VAL A 39 -10.36 2.59 21.57
N LYS A 40 -9.31 3.17 20.98
CA LYS A 40 -8.55 4.27 21.60
C LYS A 40 -9.28 5.60 21.48
N ASN A 41 -9.90 5.82 20.34
CA ASN A 41 -10.44 7.09 19.90
C ASN A 41 -11.91 6.88 19.50
N PRO A 42 -12.86 7.51 20.22
CA PRO A 42 -14.28 7.35 19.92
C PRO A 42 -14.70 7.92 18.56
N ASP A 43 -13.87 8.79 17.97
CA ASP A 43 -14.10 9.40 16.65
C ASP A 43 -13.89 8.44 15.47
N TYR A 44 -13.31 7.26 15.71
CA TYR A 44 -13.04 6.28 14.67
C TYR A 44 -14.16 5.25 14.62
N ASP A 45 -14.84 5.19 13.48
CA ASP A 45 -15.84 4.16 13.23
C ASP A 45 -15.22 2.88 12.67
N ARG A 46 -15.79 1.73 13.02
CA ARG A 46 -15.47 0.46 12.36
C ARG A 46 -16.09 0.42 10.97
N VAL A 47 -15.29 0.01 9.99
CA VAL A 47 -15.69 -0.05 8.59
C VAL A 47 -15.63 -1.49 8.06
N ASP A 48 -16.17 -2.44 8.83
CA ASP A 48 -16.14 -3.87 8.49
C ASP A 48 -16.83 -4.17 7.14
N TRP A 49 -17.86 -3.40 6.80
CA TRP A 49 -18.55 -3.50 5.51
C TRP A 49 -17.61 -3.13 4.34
N LEU A 50 -16.75 -2.11 4.52
CA LEU A 50 -15.81 -1.65 3.50
C LEU A 50 -14.70 -2.69 3.30
N ASN A 51 -14.23 -3.29 4.38
CA ASN A 51 -13.27 -4.39 4.31
C ASN A 51 -13.85 -5.60 3.55
N LYS A 52 -15.09 -6.01 3.84
CA LYS A 52 -15.78 -7.07 3.10
C LYS A 52 -15.96 -6.71 1.63
N PHE A 53 -16.37 -5.48 1.32
CA PHE A 53 -16.49 -5.01 -0.05
C PHE A 53 -15.15 -5.10 -0.79
N LEU A 54 -14.08 -4.60 -0.17
CA LEU A 54 -12.74 -4.62 -0.76
C LEU A 54 -12.24 -6.05 -1.00
N GLU A 55 -12.49 -6.97 -0.07
CA GLU A 55 -12.14 -8.39 -0.22
C GLU A 55 -12.77 -9.02 -1.48
N HIS A 56 -14.04 -8.75 -1.74
CA HIS A 56 -14.72 -9.27 -2.94
C HIS A 56 -14.22 -8.60 -4.22
N MET A 57 -13.86 -7.32 -4.16
CA MET A 57 -13.38 -6.55 -5.31
C MET A 57 -11.89 -6.77 -5.61
N TRP A 58 -11.11 -7.25 -4.65
CA TRP A 58 -9.65 -7.28 -4.72
C TRP A 58 -9.08 -7.97 -5.97
N PRO A 59 -9.57 -9.15 -6.42
CA PRO A 59 -9.03 -9.80 -7.61
C PRO A 59 -9.17 -8.97 -8.91
N TYR A 60 -10.15 -8.06 -8.94
CA TYR A 60 -10.38 -7.15 -10.06
C TYR A 60 -9.53 -5.88 -9.91
N LEU A 61 -9.43 -5.36 -8.68
CA LEU A 61 -8.58 -4.21 -8.36
C LEU A 61 -7.11 -4.52 -8.60
N ASP A 62 -6.60 -5.69 -8.20
CA ASP A 62 -5.23 -6.11 -8.47
C ASP A 62 -4.92 -6.01 -9.97
N LYS A 63 -5.77 -6.58 -10.81
CA LYS A 63 -5.59 -6.53 -12.28
C LYS A 63 -5.63 -5.10 -12.83
N ALA A 64 -6.60 -4.30 -12.37
CA ALA A 64 -6.76 -2.92 -12.84
C ALA A 64 -5.57 -2.05 -12.42
N ILE A 65 -5.17 -2.10 -11.14
CA ILE A 65 -4.03 -1.33 -10.61
C ILE A 65 -2.74 -1.79 -11.29
N CYS A 66 -2.50 -3.09 -11.45
CA CYS A 66 -1.32 -3.60 -12.15
C CYS A 66 -1.26 -3.13 -13.61
N LYS A 67 -2.40 -3.09 -14.32
CA LYS A 67 -2.48 -2.58 -15.69
C LYS A 67 -2.14 -1.08 -15.73
N THR A 68 -2.73 -0.29 -14.84
CA THR A 68 -2.47 1.15 -14.72
C THR A 68 -1.01 1.42 -14.38
N ALA A 69 -0.46 0.74 -13.39
CA ALA A 69 0.95 0.85 -12.99
C ALA A 69 1.90 0.53 -14.15
N LYS A 70 1.64 -0.54 -14.93
CA LYS A 70 2.40 -0.85 -16.16
C LYS A 70 2.34 0.29 -17.16
N ASN A 71 1.15 0.87 -17.39
CA ASN A 71 0.98 1.94 -18.36
C ASN A 71 1.69 3.22 -17.95
N ILE A 72 1.69 3.56 -16.66
CA ILE A 72 2.43 4.69 -16.10
C ILE A 72 3.94 4.44 -16.15
N ALA A 73 4.39 3.22 -15.82
CA ALA A 73 5.81 2.89 -15.78
C ALA A 73 6.47 2.85 -17.17
N LYS A 74 5.75 2.43 -18.22
CA LYS A 74 6.26 2.32 -19.59
C LYS A 74 7.00 3.58 -20.09
N PRO A 75 6.39 4.79 -20.11
CA PRO A 75 7.08 5.99 -20.57
C PRO A 75 8.28 6.35 -19.69
N ILE A 76 8.15 6.21 -18.36
CA ILE A 76 9.23 6.50 -17.41
C ILE A 76 10.45 5.61 -17.68
N ILE A 77 10.22 4.30 -17.86
CA ILE A 77 11.26 3.32 -18.18
C ILE A 77 11.90 3.65 -19.54
N ALA A 78 11.08 3.98 -20.55
CA ALA A 78 11.56 4.28 -21.90
C ALA A 78 12.52 5.48 -21.92
N GLU A 79 12.29 6.50 -21.09
CA GLU A 79 13.21 7.63 -20.94
C GLU A 79 14.55 7.25 -20.30
N GLN A 80 14.57 6.26 -19.39
CA GLN A 80 15.79 5.84 -18.70
C GLN A 80 16.64 4.84 -19.52
N ILE A 81 16.03 4.12 -20.47
CA ILE A 81 16.72 3.11 -21.30
C ILE A 81 17.97 3.69 -22.02
N PRO A 82 17.88 4.83 -22.75
CA PRO A 82 19.03 5.42 -23.42
C PRO A 82 20.12 5.90 -22.47
N LYS A 83 19.74 6.38 -21.28
CA LYS A 83 20.66 6.97 -20.29
C LYS A 83 21.63 5.93 -19.70
N TYR A 84 21.16 4.71 -19.50
CA TYR A 84 21.94 3.64 -18.86
C TYR A 84 22.41 2.53 -19.82
N LYS A 85 22.22 2.71 -21.13
CA LYS A 85 22.55 1.71 -22.16
C LYS A 85 21.87 0.35 -21.89
N ILE A 86 20.63 0.40 -21.41
CA ILE A 86 19.79 -0.77 -21.18
C ILE A 86 19.22 -1.21 -22.54
N GLU A 87 19.11 -2.51 -22.78
CA GLU A 87 18.51 -3.07 -23.99
C GLU A 87 16.99 -3.20 -23.86
N SER A 88 16.51 -3.75 -22.73
CA SER A 88 15.08 -3.81 -22.41
C SER A 88 14.82 -3.89 -20.91
N VAL A 89 13.63 -3.45 -20.52
CA VAL A 89 13.07 -3.63 -19.17
C VAL A 89 11.67 -4.20 -19.33
N GLU A 90 11.43 -5.36 -18.73
CA GLU A 90 10.20 -6.13 -18.92
C GLU A 90 9.64 -6.57 -17.56
N PHE A 91 8.32 -6.43 -17.38
CA PHE A 91 7.63 -7.00 -16.22
C PHE A 91 7.34 -8.49 -16.48
N GLU A 92 8.07 -9.39 -15.83
CA GLU A 92 7.83 -10.84 -15.89
C GLU A 92 6.64 -11.25 -15.04
N ALA A 93 6.49 -10.63 -13.87
CA ALA A 93 5.34 -10.79 -12.99
C ALA A 93 4.96 -9.43 -12.41
N LEU A 94 3.66 -9.17 -12.31
CA LEU A 94 3.13 -8.01 -11.59
C LEU A 94 1.76 -8.35 -11.04
N THR A 95 1.72 -8.59 -9.74
CA THR A 95 0.50 -8.72 -8.93
C THR A 95 0.78 -8.14 -7.55
N LEU A 96 -0.23 -7.51 -6.97
CA LEU A 96 -0.26 -7.03 -5.60
C LEU A 96 -0.55 -8.16 -4.59
N GLY A 97 -0.87 -9.36 -5.08
CA GLY A 97 -1.15 -10.54 -4.27
C GLY A 97 -2.63 -10.77 -4.02
N SER A 98 -2.92 -11.81 -3.23
CA SER A 98 -4.28 -12.24 -2.91
C SER A 98 -4.86 -11.57 -1.67
N LEU A 99 -4.03 -10.87 -0.88
CA LEU A 99 -4.42 -10.27 0.39
C LEU A 99 -4.71 -8.77 0.19
N PRO A 100 -5.96 -8.31 0.37
CA PRO A 100 -6.30 -6.89 0.25
C PRO A 100 -5.78 -6.07 1.44
N PRO A 101 -5.70 -4.73 1.27
CA PRO A 101 -5.59 -3.81 2.39
C PRO A 101 -6.77 -3.93 3.34
N THR A 102 -6.57 -3.48 4.57
CA THR A 102 -7.59 -3.44 5.62
C THR A 102 -7.65 -2.07 6.25
N PHE A 103 -8.87 -1.59 6.46
CA PHE A 103 -9.15 -0.36 7.17
C PHE A 103 -9.45 -0.68 8.63
N HIS A 104 -8.60 -0.17 9.52
CA HIS A 104 -8.72 -0.39 10.97
C HIS A 104 -9.68 0.58 11.64
N GLY A 105 -10.15 1.57 10.91
CA GLY A 105 -11.14 2.54 11.32
C GLY A 105 -11.14 3.71 10.34
N MET A 106 -12.19 4.51 10.38
CA MET A 106 -12.27 5.72 9.59
C MET A 106 -12.91 6.82 10.43
N LYS A 107 -12.32 8.01 10.41
CA LYS A 107 -12.94 9.22 10.94
C LYS A 107 -13.53 10.01 9.78
N VAL A 108 -14.78 10.46 9.93
CA VAL A 108 -15.47 11.27 8.93
C VAL A 108 -16.09 12.48 9.59
N TYR A 109 -15.87 13.67 9.04
CA TYR A 109 -16.48 14.89 9.54
C TYR A 109 -16.66 15.92 8.43
N VAL A 110 -17.65 16.80 8.63
CA VAL A 110 -17.95 17.92 7.74
C VAL A 110 -17.50 19.20 8.42
N THR A 111 -16.89 20.11 7.65
CA THR A 111 -16.47 21.43 8.15
C THR A 111 -17.55 22.48 7.91
N ASP A 112 -17.45 23.63 8.58
CA ASP A 112 -18.35 24.78 8.39
C ASP A 112 -18.30 25.32 6.95
N GLU A 113 -17.21 25.05 6.22
CA GLU A 113 -17.00 25.45 4.83
C GLU A 113 -17.60 24.46 3.81
N LYS A 114 -18.44 23.51 4.27
CA LYS A 114 -19.02 22.43 3.46
C LYS A 114 -17.95 21.59 2.76
N GLU A 115 -16.92 21.21 3.50
CA GLU A 115 -15.93 20.23 3.05
C GLU A 115 -16.20 18.90 3.75
N LEU A 116 -16.15 17.78 3.02
CA LEU A 116 -16.20 16.45 3.62
C LEU A 116 -14.77 15.91 3.78
N ILE A 117 -14.37 15.63 5.02
CA ILE A 117 -13.06 15.08 5.33
C ILE A 117 -13.21 13.64 5.81
N MET A 118 -12.41 12.74 5.23
CA MET A 118 -12.33 11.33 5.57
C MET A 118 -10.88 10.95 5.89
N GLU A 119 -10.66 10.30 7.02
CA GLU A 119 -9.35 9.86 7.50
C GLU A 119 -9.37 8.35 7.79
N PRO A 120 -9.22 7.51 6.75
CA PRO A 120 -9.13 6.07 6.95
C PRO A 120 -7.74 5.66 7.44
N ALA A 121 -7.70 4.72 8.40
CA ALA A 121 -6.46 4.11 8.86
C ALA A 121 -6.20 2.79 8.12
N LEU A 122 -5.29 2.83 7.14
CA LEU A 122 -4.96 1.74 6.25
C LEU A 122 -3.80 0.89 6.79
N LYS A 123 -3.98 -0.43 6.80
CA LYS A 123 -2.89 -1.39 6.94
C LYS A 123 -2.98 -2.46 5.86
N TRP A 124 -1.85 -2.79 5.24
CA TRP A 124 -1.77 -3.78 4.19
C TRP A 124 -0.54 -4.65 4.40
N ALA A 125 -0.75 -5.95 4.59
CA ALA A 125 0.30 -6.95 4.59
C ALA A 125 0.05 -7.88 3.41
N GLY A 126 0.54 -7.47 2.25
CA GLY A 126 0.31 -8.13 0.98
C GLY A 126 1.38 -9.18 0.67
N ASN A 127 1.02 -10.10 -0.22
CA ASN A 127 1.93 -11.09 -0.82
C ASN A 127 2.16 -10.78 -2.31
N PRO A 128 2.70 -9.61 -2.67
CA PRO A 128 2.89 -9.25 -4.06
C PRO A 128 3.95 -10.12 -4.72
N ASN A 129 3.87 -10.20 -6.04
CA ASN A 129 4.92 -10.75 -6.87
C ASN A 129 5.17 -9.78 -8.02
N VAL A 130 6.14 -8.88 -7.80
CA VAL A 130 6.57 -7.91 -8.79
C VAL A 130 7.98 -8.29 -9.23
N THR A 131 8.10 -8.87 -10.42
CA THR A 131 9.39 -9.27 -11.01
C THR A 131 9.64 -8.45 -12.27
N VAL A 132 10.74 -7.70 -12.25
CA VAL A 132 11.22 -6.90 -13.38
C VAL A 132 12.53 -7.48 -13.87
N ALA A 133 12.60 -7.79 -15.16
CA ALA A 133 13.83 -8.19 -15.83
C ALA A 133 14.43 -7.01 -16.59
N VAL A 134 15.73 -6.80 -16.39
CA VAL A 134 16.53 -5.80 -17.10
C VAL A 134 17.57 -6.53 -17.93
N LYS A 135 17.63 -6.23 -19.24
CA LYS A 135 18.67 -6.74 -20.14
C LYS A 135 19.63 -5.62 -20.50
N ALA A 136 20.93 -5.85 -20.36
CA ALA A 136 21.97 -4.91 -20.76
C ALA A 136 23.28 -5.65 -21.04
N TYR A 137 23.99 -5.26 -22.11
CA TYR A 137 25.27 -5.85 -22.50
C TYR A 137 25.23 -7.38 -22.65
N GLY A 138 24.11 -7.93 -23.13
CA GLY A 138 23.88 -9.38 -23.24
C GLY A 138 23.66 -10.12 -21.92
N LEU A 139 23.60 -9.42 -20.77
CA LEU A 139 23.25 -9.98 -19.47
C LEU A 139 21.80 -9.67 -19.11
N LYS A 140 21.12 -10.61 -18.44
CA LYS A 140 19.77 -10.44 -17.90
C LYS A 140 19.82 -10.48 -16.38
N ALA A 141 19.42 -9.38 -15.75
CA ALA A 141 19.22 -9.31 -14.31
C ALA A 141 17.72 -9.28 -13.97
N THR A 142 17.33 -9.91 -12.86
CA THR A 142 15.96 -9.87 -12.36
C THR A 142 15.93 -9.23 -10.97
N VAL A 143 15.01 -8.29 -10.79
CA VAL A 143 14.70 -7.67 -9.51
C VAL A 143 13.29 -8.08 -9.15
N GLN A 144 13.10 -8.58 -7.93
CA GLN A 144 11.80 -9.02 -7.44
C GLN A 144 11.47 -8.35 -6.11
N VAL A 145 10.26 -7.81 -5.99
CA VAL A 145 9.70 -7.31 -4.73
C VAL A 145 8.67 -8.32 -4.22
N VAL A 146 8.83 -8.73 -2.97
CA VAL A 146 7.90 -9.62 -2.23
C VAL A 146 7.68 -9.11 -0.81
N ASP A 147 6.71 -9.71 -0.11
CA ASP A 147 6.40 -9.46 1.30
C ASP A 147 6.26 -7.96 1.63
N LEU A 148 5.21 -7.34 1.09
CA LEU A 148 4.97 -5.91 1.23
C LEU A 148 4.10 -5.63 2.46
N GLN A 149 4.59 -4.74 3.33
CA GLN A 149 3.85 -4.20 4.44
C GLN A 149 3.72 -2.68 4.29
N VAL A 150 2.50 -2.16 4.36
CA VAL A 150 2.19 -0.74 4.29
C VAL A 150 1.27 -0.36 5.44
N PHE A 151 1.63 0.70 6.17
CA PHE A 151 0.73 1.39 7.10
C PHE A 151 0.65 2.86 6.69
N ALA A 152 -0.58 3.35 6.48
CA ALA A 152 -0.80 4.71 6.04
C ALA A 152 -2.09 5.28 6.65
N SER A 153 -2.07 6.59 6.90
CA SER A 153 -3.22 7.35 7.40
C SER A 153 -3.49 8.51 6.44
N PRO A 154 -4.07 8.26 5.26
CA PRO A 154 -4.42 9.34 4.34
C PRO A 154 -5.56 10.19 4.91
N ARG A 155 -5.55 11.49 4.60
CA ARG A 155 -6.67 12.41 4.73
C ARG A 155 -7.17 12.74 3.33
N ILE A 156 -8.45 12.48 3.11
CA ILE A 156 -9.16 12.72 1.86
C ILE A 156 -10.16 13.84 2.12
N THR A 157 -10.02 14.96 1.40
CA THR A 157 -10.91 16.12 1.51
C THR A 157 -11.64 16.33 0.19
N LEU A 158 -12.98 16.30 0.23
CA LEU A 158 -13.84 16.65 -0.90
C LEU A 158 -14.29 18.10 -0.74
N LYS A 159 -13.87 18.98 -1.65
CA LYS A 159 -14.20 20.40 -1.56
C LYS A 159 -14.15 21.20 -2.88
N PRO A 160 -14.95 22.27 -3.00
CA PRO A 160 -16.19 22.47 -2.25
C PRO A 160 -17.20 21.35 -2.56
N LEU A 161 -18.10 21.06 -1.61
CA LEU A 161 -19.29 20.27 -1.91
C LEU A 161 -20.25 21.09 -2.79
N VAL A 162 -20.75 20.48 -3.85
CA VAL A 162 -21.61 21.12 -4.86
C VAL A 162 -22.90 20.31 -5.06
N PRO A 163 -24.01 20.94 -5.47
CA PRO A 163 -25.29 20.24 -5.68
C PRO A 163 -25.40 19.51 -7.04
N SER A 164 -24.27 19.17 -7.67
CA SER A 164 -24.20 18.42 -8.92
C SER A 164 -23.40 17.14 -8.72
N ILE A 165 -23.86 16.01 -9.25
CA ILE A 165 -23.15 14.72 -9.17
C ILE A 165 -21.72 14.89 -9.69
N PRO A 166 -20.69 14.39 -8.96
CA PRO A 166 -20.69 13.47 -7.80
C PRO A 166 -20.75 14.15 -6.42
N CYS A 167 -21.25 15.39 -6.36
CA CYS A 167 -21.48 16.23 -5.18
C CYS A 167 -20.25 16.97 -4.62
N PHE A 168 -19.13 17.00 -5.36
CA PHE A 168 -17.93 17.76 -5.02
C PHE A 168 -17.20 18.21 -6.28
N ALA A 169 -16.42 19.29 -6.19
CA ALA A 169 -15.63 19.80 -7.31
C ALA A 169 -14.21 19.19 -7.36
N ASN A 170 -13.53 19.07 -6.22
CA ASN A 170 -12.17 18.56 -6.17
C ASN A 170 -11.98 17.51 -5.08
N ILE A 171 -10.98 16.66 -5.28
CA ILE A 171 -10.49 15.70 -4.29
C ILE A 171 -9.06 16.07 -3.94
N PHE A 172 -8.81 16.29 -2.65
CA PHE A 172 -7.47 16.50 -2.10
C PHE A 172 -7.09 15.28 -1.27
N VAL A 173 -5.89 14.75 -1.50
CA VAL A 173 -5.35 13.64 -0.71
C VAL A 173 -4.00 14.05 -0.13
N SER A 174 -3.88 13.90 1.19
CA SER A 174 -2.63 14.10 1.94
C SER A 174 -2.38 12.93 2.87
N LEU A 175 -1.16 12.79 3.38
CA LEU A 175 -0.80 11.79 4.38
C LEU A 175 -0.64 12.49 5.73
N MET A 176 -1.40 12.04 6.73
CA MET A 176 -1.37 12.62 8.08
C MET A 176 -0.05 12.37 8.79
N GLU A 177 0.57 11.23 8.48
CA GLU A 177 1.83 10.78 9.04
C GLU A 177 2.64 10.13 7.92
N LYS A 178 3.96 10.05 8.12
CA LYS A 178 4.84 9.36 7.19
C LYS A 178 4.40 7.89 7.08
N PRO A 179 4.09 7.40 5.87
CA PRO A 179 3.65 6.03 5.70
C PRO A 179 4.81 5.10 6.04
N HIS A 180 4.51 4.01 6.74
CA HIS A 180 5.44 2.92 6.93
C HIS A 180 5.34 1.98 5.74
N VAL A 181 6.45 1.75 5.05
CA VAL A 181 6.53 0.82 3.92
C VAL A 181 7.74 -0.08 4.14
N ASP A 182 7.50 -1.37 4.22
CA ASP A 182 8.53 -2.41 4.33
C ASP A 182 8.31 -3.47 3.24
N PHE A 183 9.39 -3.95 2.65
CA PHE A 183 9.36 -4.96 1.59
C PHE A 183 10.68 -5.69 1.47
N VAL A 184 10.62 -6.92 0.94
CA VAL A 184 11.82 -7.71 0.64
C VAL A 184 12.16 -7.56 -0.84
N LEU A 185 13.38 -7.11 -1.10
CA LEU A 185 13.94 -6.95 -2.45
C LEU A 185 14.91 -8.09 -2.75
N LYS A 186 14.63 -8.86 -3.81
CA LYS A 186 15.51 -9.91 -4.31
C LYS A 186 16.16 -9.49 -5.61
N LEU A 187 17.48 -9.65 -5.73
CA LEU A 187 18.26 -9.45 -6.95
C LEU A 187 18.82 -10.80 -7.41
N LEU A 188 18.53 -11.22 -8.64
CA LEU A 188 18.94 -12.52 -9.19
C LEU A 188 18.52 -13.72 -8.30
N GLY A 189 17.41 -13.57 -7.56
CA GLY A 189 16.90 -14.57 -6.62
C GLY A 189 17.56 -14.57 -5.24
N ALA A 190 18.60 -13.77 -5.02
CA ALA A 190 19.20 -13.55 -3.70
C ALA A 190 18.54 -12.37 -2.99
N ASP A 191 18.28 -12.48 -1.69
CA ASP A 191 17.73 -11.39 -0.88
C ASP A 191 18.77 -10.27 -0.71
N LEU A 192 18.52 -9.11 -1.30
CA LEU A 192 19.42 -7.96 -1.27
C LEU A 192 19.48 -7.33 0.13
N MET A 193 18.40 -7.47 0.93
CA MET A 193 18.35 -6.96 2.30
C MET A 193 19.23 -7.77 3.26
N SER A 194 19.64 -8.98 2.85
CA SER A 194 20.59 -9.82 3.58
C SER A 194 22.06 -9.51 3.27
N ILE A 195 22.34 -8.62 2.31
CA ILE A 195 23.68 -8.22 1.89
C ILE A 195 24.09 -6.92 2.61
N PRO A 196 25.06 -6.96 3.54
CA PRO A 196 25.53 -5.76 4.24
C PRO A 196 26.05 -4.71 3.24
N GLY A 197 25.48 -3.49 3.29
CA GLY A 197 25.88 -2.34 2.45
C GLY A 197 24.95 -2.02 1.28
N ALA A 198 24.20 -2.98 0.74
CA ALA A 198 23.22 -2.72 -0.33
C ALA A 198 21.92 -2.06 0.19
N TYR A 199 21.56 -2.37 1.44
CA TYR A 199 20.40 -1.83 2.15
C TYR A 199 20.39 -0.29 2.29
N ILE A 200 21.57 0.34 2.35
CA ILE A 200 21.68 1.80 2.61
C ILE A 200 21.12 2.61 1.43
N PHE A 201 21.29 2.16 0.19
CA PHE A 201 20.81 2.90 -0.97
C PHE A 201 19.30 2.76 -1.17
N VAL A 202 18.74 1.56 -0.95
CA VAL A 202 17.31 1.30 -1.16
C VAL A 202 16.45 2.04 -0.13
N GLN A 203 16.86 2.03 1.14
CA GLN A 203 16.10 2.70 2.19
C GLN A 203 16.19 4.22 2.12
N VAL A 204 17.34 4.79 1.78
CA VAL A 204 17.47 6.25 1.70
C VAL A 204 16.56 6.80 0.60
N ASP A 205 16.55 6.18 -0.58
CA ASP A 205 15.71 6.63 -1.70
C ASP A 205 14.20 6.44 -1.44
N THR A 206 13.79 5.30 -0.87
CA THR A 206 12.36 5.10 -0.52
C THR A 206 11.90 5.99 0.62
N THR A 207 12.78 6.29 1.57
CA THR A 207 12.48 7.19 2.69
C THR A 207 12.31 8.62 2.18
N GLU A 208 13.20 9.10 1.32
CA GLU A 208 13.09 10.45 0.72
C GLU A 208 11.86 10.61 -0.18
N ASP A 209 11.54 9.60 -1.02
CA ASP A 209 10.36 9.65 -1.88
C ASP A 209 9.05 9.55 -1.09
N SER A 210 9.05 8.80 0.02
CA SER A 210 7.93 8.76 0.96
C SER A 210 7.74 10.08 1.68
N GLU A 211 8.82 10.78 2.05
CA GLU A 211 8.78 12.09 2.69
C GLU A 211 8.31 13.19 1.73
N LYS A 212 8.84 13.22 0.50
CA LYS A 212 8.35 14.12 -0.55
C LYS A 212 6.88 13.87 -0.87
N SER A 213 6.45 12.61 -0.91
CA SER A 213 5.05 12.25 -1.17
C SER A 213 4.14 12.56 0.01
N ALA A 214 4.62 12.44 1.25
CA ALA A 214 3.86 12.80 2.45
C ALA A 214 3.69 14.33 2.60
N ASN A 215 4.69 15.11 2.18
CA ASN A 215 4.65 16.57 2.23
C ASN A 215 4.01 17.23 0.99
N SER A 216 3.67 16.43 -0.02
CA SER A 216 2.97 16.88 -1.24
C SER A 216 1.47 16.65 -1.06
N GLU A 217 0.70 17.72 -0.88
CA GLU A 217 -0.75 17.64 -1.09
C GLU A 217 -0.99 17.37 -2.59
N LYS A 218 -1.56 16.21 -2.91
CA LYS A 218 -1.88 15.87 -4.30
C LYS A 218 -3.34 16.17 -4.52
N SER A 219 -3.59 17.20 -5.32
CA SER A 219 -4.92 17.60 -5.76
C SER A 219 -5.21 16.92 -7.09
N ALA A 220 -6.33 16.20 -7.16
CA ALA A 220 -6.89 15.76 -8.43
C ALA A 220 -8.12 16.64 -8.73
N GLU A 221 -8.02 17.41 -9.81
CA GLU A 221 -9.17 18.14 -10.36
C GLU A 221 -9.95 17.17 -11.23
N VAL A 222 -11.22 16.98 -10.92
CA VAL A 222 -12.12 16.17 -11.74
C VAL A 222 -12.70 17.11 -12.79
N SER A 223 -12.06 17.20 -13.96
CA SER A 223 -12.60 17.91 -15.11
C SER A 223 -13.64 17.02 -15.81
N TYR A 224 -14.87 17.52 -15.95
CA TYR A 224 -15.96 16.81 -16.65
C TYR A 224 -15.93 17.17 -18.14
N GLU A 225 -15.91 16.16 -19.01
CA GLU A 225 -16.39 16.31 -20.38
C GLU A 225 -17.92 16.27 -20.32
N ASP A 226 -18.56 17.38 -20.69
CA ASP A 226 -20.01 17.42 -20.92
C ASP A 226 -20.33 16.51 -22.12
N ASP A 227 -20.67 15.25 -21.88
CA ASP A 227 -21.34 14.38 -22.86
C ASP A 227 -22.80 14.83 -23.05
N ASN A 228 -23.00 16.06 -23.54
CA ASN A 228 -24.26 16.56 -24.06
C ASN A 228 -24.10 16.98 -25.52
N ASP A 229 -23.74 16.01 -26.36
CA ASP A 229 -24.11 16.01 -27.77
C ASP A 229 -25.01 14.78 -28.05
N VAL A 230 -26.15 14.72 -27.35
CA VAL A 230 -27.30 13.94 -27.82
C VAL A 230 -28.19 14.89 -28.61
N ASN A 231 -27.83 15.00 -29.89
CA ASN A 231 -28.71 15.18 -31.06
C ASN A 231 -30.13 15.69 -30.74
N THR A 232 -30.35 16.99 -30.86
CA THR A 232 -31.69 17.53 -31.14
C THR A 232 -31.86 17.60 -32.66
N ASP A 233 -32.81 16.82 -33.16
CA ASP A 233 -33.45 16.97 -34.47
C ASP A 233 -33.97 18.40 -34.73
#